data_AF-A0A812T3E6-F1
#
_entry.id   AF-A0A812T3E6-F1
#
_cell.length_a   1.000
_cell.length_b   1.000
_cell.length_c   1.000
_cell.angle_alpha   90.00
_cell.angle_beta   90.00
_cell.angle_gamma   90.00
#
_symmetry.space_group_name_H-M   'P 1'
#
loop_
_entity.id
_entity.type
_entity.pdbx_description
1 polymer ?
#
loop_
_entity_poly.entity_id
_entity_poly.type
_entity_poly.pdbx_seq_one_letter_code
_entity_poly.pdbx_strand_id
1 'polypeptide(L)'
;MAALVLVLRHVRSYERLNARRLQHLAQEADAEDPAADEDADERRHCIKRSFHCKLLSPLLGYGSDFELLQYVYDLHLWTDLGSKRNAANGTAMRLMMRGHPMSPLYWMDIKHGLHDLVRQLGYPHLYWTLAPYERSFPYHTYLLDEMQKLLRERMRLPALETMHLTHVMLQVARGLLAGRGRHRGVAWTQHLLGKDQGPNGVHFFTRVEFQDGSKKPGTQQYHGSGRPHIHCLFWLRDPGAADLASVAAATEDLPAAEENLAAFVRGSQRDASGESRWPVRNEDSAFDALDGQLRLHHTDDDAAHGVRGYFPDILDALRCHQDLQAKQGRGLLLAYVAKYVAKWSDSSYDEWMSDAASVTSLCRKVLFEYHPLEPEMTLQLSQALFRPWEFGTVNSGRRSLRAPHPSERSEDQPLFVRQYMASTRRSDRMSLLEFLRKSSATGDIAGWLREKHRQEQQRGDSTSLHNFAENYAMQGEQIVATDYLWRLNDRYFGQWCMMNLPFRTMAYFADVAGIEKVPARYRWFATALVLTDNMTCAPLRGYWREPSNLANDMQLEGKPTAVIEEDAVLLQGNGDESGSGEALRGESFAFEGKQLLLFNLIRARTATSMEAQNATEDVQIEQARARLQG
;
A
#
# COMPACT_ATOMS: atom_id res chain seq x y z
N MET A 1 3.02 -14.97 -47.54
CA MET A 1 1.64 -15.43 -47.25
C MET A 1 1.55 -16.18 -45.92
N ALA A 2 2.24 -17.32 -45.72
CA ALA A 2 2.19 -18.07 -44.44
C ALA A 2 2.66 -17.27 -43.21
N ALA A 3 3.70 -16.43 -43.34
CA ALA A 3 4.16 -15.53 -42.27
C ALA A 3 3.14 -14.42 -41.95
N LEU A 4 2.44 -13.87 -42.96
CA LEU A 4 1.38 -12.88 -42.78
C LEU A 4 0.16 -13.49 -42.07
N VAL A 5 -0.17 -14.75 -42.37
CA VAL A 5 -1.21 -15.52 -41.67
C VAL A 5 -0.80 -15.85 -40.23
N LEU A 6 0.50 -16.06 -39.96
CA LEU A 6 1.02 -16.28 -38.60
C LEU A 6 1.00 -15.00 -37.77
N VAL A 7 1.37 -13.87 -38.36
CA VAL A 7 1.30 -12.52 -37.75
C VAL A 7 -0.16 -12.13 -37.49
N LEU A 8 -1.07 -12.33 -38.44
CA LEU A 8 -2.51 -12.09 -38.22
C LEU A 8 -3.12 -13.05 -37.19
N ARG A 9 -2.61 -14.29 -37.06
CA ARG A 9 -2.99 -15.22 -35.99
C ARG A 9 -2.42 -14.80 -34.63
N HIS A 10 -1.20 -14.25 -34.57
CA HIS A 10 -0.62 -13.70 -33.35
C HIS A 10 -1.31 -12.42 -32.91
N VAL A 11 -1.60 -11.49 -33.83
CA VAL A 11 -2.38 -10.27 -33.56
C VAL A 11 -3.78 -10.63 -33.08
N ARG A 12 -4.49 -11.55 -33.75
CA ARG A 12 -5.81 -12.03 -33.28
C ARG A 12 -5.74 -12.82 -31.96
N SER A 13 -4.64 -13.50 -31.68
CA SER A 13 -4.41 -14.16 -30.40
C SER A 13 -4.15 -13.14 -29.29
N TYR A 14 -3.42 -12.06 -29.60
CA TYR A 14 -3.09 -10.97 -28.68
C TYR A 14 -4.31 -10.08 -28.41
N GLU A 15 -5.11 -9.79 -29.44
CA GLU A 15 -6.42 -9.13 -29.33
C GLU A 15 -7.40 -9.97 -28.52
N ARG A 16 -7.45 -11.30 -28.71
CA ARG A 16 -8.26 -12.19 -27.86
C ARG A 16 -7.74 -12.28 -26.44
N LEU A 17 -6.42 -12.24 -26.23
CA LEU A 17 -5.81 -12.24 -24.90
C LEU A 17 -6.07 -10.92 -24.17
N ASN A 18 -6.03 -9.80 -24.90
CA ASN A 18 -6.37 -8.47 -24.40
C ASN A 18 -7.87 -8.32 -24.18
N ALA A 19 -8.73 -8.82 -25.05
CA ALA A 19 -10.17 -8.83 -24.86
C ALA A 19 -10.57 -9.70 -23.66
N ARG A 20 -9.90 -10.85 -23.46
CA ARG A 20 -10.07 -11.68 -22.26
C ARG A 20 -9.50 -11.01 -21.02
N ARG A 21 -8.35 -10.34 -21.08
CA ARG A 21 -7.80 -9.54 -19.97
C ARG A 21 -8.71 -8.37 -19.62
N LEU A 22 -9.24 -7.65 -20.61
CA LEU A 22 -10.18 -6.56 -20.44
C LEU A 22 -11.52 -7.06 -19.91
N GLN A 23 -12.01 -8.23 -20.35
CA GLN A 23 -13.19 -8.88 -19.77
C GLN A 23 -12.93 -9.40 -18.34
N HIS A 24 -11.74 -9.92 -18.03
CA HIS A 24 -11.40 -10.35 -16.68
C HIS A 24 -11.20 -9.16 -15.74
N LEU A 25 -10.62 -8.05 -16.24
CA LEU A 25 -10.54 -6.76 -15.55
C LEU A 25 -11.93 -6.14 -15.36
N ALA A 26 -12.85 -6.31 -16.31
CA ALA A 26 -14.25 -5.89 -16.20
C ALA A 26 -15.08 -6.79 -15.26
N GLN A 27 -14.70 -8.07 -15.08
CA GLN A 27 -15.30 -8.98 -14.10
C GLN A 27 -14.70 -8.80 -12.69
N GLU A 28 -13.44 -8.35 -12.60
CA GLU A 28 -12.79 -7.91 -11.34
C GLU A 28 -13.21 -6.49 -10.94
N ALA A 29 -13.84 -5.73 -11.85
CA ALA A 29 -14.39 -4.39 -11.62
C ALA A 29 -15.68 -4.36 -10.76
N ASP A 30 -16.19 -5.51 -10.32
CA ASP A 30 -17.22 -5.57 -9.26
C ASP A 30 -16.67 -5.10 -7.88
N ALA A 31 -15.37 -4.80 -7.79
CA ALA A 31 -14.81 -3.96 -6.75
C ALA A 31 -14.69 -2.52 -7.28
N GLU A 32 -15.66 -1.66 -6.92
CA GLU A 32 -15.73 -0.24 -7.28
C GLU A 32 -14.34 0.45 -7.25
N ASP A 33 -13.72 0.56 -8.43
CA ASP A 33 -12.52 1.33 -8.68
C ASP A 33 -12.87 2.38 -9.76
N PRO A 34 -12.97 3.67 -9.42
CA PRO A 34 -13.36 4.72 -10.38
C PRO A 34 -12.36 4.89 -11.53
N ALA A 35 -11.18 4.25 -11.47
CA ALA A 35 -10.23 4.21 -12.58
C ALA A 35 -10.54 3.13 -13.64
N ALA A 36 -11.39 2.15 -13.34
CA ALA A 36 -11.78 1.10 -14.30
C ALA A 36 -12.90 1.55 -15.26
N ASP A 37 -13.68 2.56 -14.85
CA ASP A 37 -14.84 3.06 -15.61
C ASP A 37 -14.45 3.93 -16.83
N GLU A 38 -13.20 4.38 -16.96
CA GLU A 38 -12.78 5.20 -18.10
C GLU A 38 -12.70 4.42 -19.43
N ASP A 39 -12.58 3.09 -19.38
CA ASP A 39 -12.28 2.24 -20.56
C ASP A 39 -13.46 1.37 -21.04
N ALA A 40 -14.62 1.39 -20.37
CA ALA A 40 -15.77 0.54 -20.70
C ALA A 40 -16.54 0.97 -21.97
N ASP A 41 -16.39 2.23 -22.41
CA ASP A 41 -17.08 2.75 -23.60
C ASP A 41 -16.16 2.74 -24.83
N GLU A 42 -16.36 1.77 -25.73
CA GLU A 42 -15.63 1.66 -27.00
C GLU A 42 -15.76 2.90 -27.91
N ARG A 43 -16.74 3.78 -27.65
CA ARG A 43 -16.97 5.00 -28.46
C ARG A 43 -16.26 6.23 -27.92
N ARG A 44 -15.64 6.18 -26.74
CA ARG A 44 -14.98 7.35 -26.14
C ARG A 44 -13.57 7.51 -26.70
N HIS A 45 -13.30 8.65 -27.34
CA HIS A 45 -11.96 9.02 -27.77
C HIS A 45 -11.06 9.22 -26.54
N CYS A 46 -10.10 8.32 -26.35
CA CYS A 46 -9.12 8.38 -25.26
C CYS A 46 -7.70 8.56 -25.84
N ILE A 47 -7.00 9.63 -25.43
CA ILE A 47 -5.63 9.93 -25.87
C ILE A 47 -4.67 8.79 -25.50
N LYS A 48 -4.78 8.26 -24.27
CA LYS A 48 -3.97 7.12 -23.79
C LYS A 48 -4.17 5.90 -24.68
N ARG A 49 -5.42 5.53 -24.95
CA ARG A 49 -5.77 4.40 -25.83
C ARG A 49 -5.23 4.60 -27.25
N SER A 50 -5.40 5.79 -27.82
CA SER A 50 -4.89 6.14 -29.15
C SER A 50 -3.35 6.06 -29.22
N PHE A 51 -2.67 6.61 -28.21
CA PHE A 51 -1.21 6.53 -28.07
C PHE A 51 -0.75 5.08 -28.02
N HIS A 52 -1.41 4.24 -27.21
CA HIS A 52 -1.09 2.82 -27.07
C HIS A 52 -1.31 2.02 -28.35
N CYS A 53 -2.46 2.23 -29.00
CA CYS A 53 -2.77 1.57 -30.27
C CYS A 53 -1.69 1.89 -31.31
N LYS A 54 -1.20 3.13 -31.37
CA LYS A 54 -0.13 3.53 -32.30
C LYS A 54 1.23 2.99 -31.88
N LEU A 55 1.56 3.06 -30.59
CA LEU A 55 2.80 2.54 -30.02
C LEU A 55 3.00 1.04 -30.26
N LEU A 56 1.90 0.26 -30.20
CA LEU A 56 1.89 -1.19 -30.43
C LEU A 56 1.50 -1.56 -31.88
N SER A 57 1.32 -0.58 -32.76
CA SER A 57 1.02 -0.81 -34.17
C SER A 57 2.31 -1.09 -34.96
N PRO A 58 2.19 -1.51 -36.23
CA PRO A 58 3.33 -1.59 -37.15
C PRO A 58 3.99 -0.24 -37.50
N LEU A 59 3.54 0.88 -36.92
CA LEU A 59 4.15 2.19 -37.15
C LEU A 59 5.52 2.26 -36.49
N LEU A 60 6.55 2.18 -37.32
CA LEU A 60 7.94 2.23 -36.90
C LEU A 60 8.25 3.56 -36.21
N GLY A 61 8.88 3.51 -35.04
CA GLY A 61 9.45 4.69 -34.38
C GLY A 61 8.47 5.57 -33.59
N TYR A 62 7.19 5.25 -33.54
CA TYR A 62 6.19 6.06 -32.81
C TYR A 62 6.53 6.23 -31.32
N GLY A 63 7.15 5.22 -30.70
CA GLY A 63 7.62 5.26 -29.31
C GLY A 63 9.07 5.71 -29.12
N SER A 64 9.75 6.13 -30.19
CA SER A 64 11.18 6.47 -30.18
C SER A 64 11.46 7.98 -30.15
N ASP A 65 10.46 8.79 -30.45
CA ASP A 65 10.55 10.25 -30.50
C ASP A 65 10.04 10.86 -29.19
N PHE A 66 10.95 11.56 -28.49
CA PHE A 66 10.63 12.25 -27.26
C PHE A 66 9.66 13.42 -27.49
N GLU A 67 9.80 14.19 -28.56
CA GLU A 67 8.95 15.36 -28.82
C GLU A 67 7.50 14.92 -29.02
N LEU A 68 7.30 13.79 -29.70
CA LEU A 68 5.99 13.17 -29.86
C LEU A 68 5.43 12.66 -28.52
N LEU A 69 6.25 11.99 -27.70
CA LEU A 69 5.84 11.55 -26.37
C LEU A 69 5.41 12.75 -25.51
N GLN A 70 6.23 13.80 -25.48
CA GLN A 70 5.96 15.05 -24.77
C GLN A 70 4.65 15.67 -25.25
N TYR A 71 4.47 15.80 -26.57
CA TYR A 71 3.24 16.36 -27.14
C TYR A 71 2.00 15.58 -26.73
N VAL A 72 2.05 14.25 -26.79
CA VAL A 72 0.93 13.39 -26.35
C VAL A 72 0.67 13.53 -24.86
N TYR A 73 1.72 13.61 -24.05
CA TYR A 73 1.62 13.79 -22.61
C TYR A 73 1.03 15.16 -22.24
N ASP A 74 1.48 16.23 -22.89
CA ASP A 74 0.95 17.59 -22.72
C ASP A 74 -0.54 17.65 -23.09
N LEU A 75 -0.92 17.02 -24.21
CA LEU A 75 -2.31 16.93 -24.63
C LEU A 75 -3.16 16.15 -23.62
N HIS A 76 -2.61 15.06 -23.07
CA HIS A 76 -3.26 14.30 -22.01
C HIS A 76 -3.48 15.17 -20.77
N LEU A 77 -2.43 15.82 -20.26
CA LEU A 77 -2.51 16.68 -19.08
C LEU A 77 -3.53 17.80 -19.27
N TRP A 78 -3.47 18.49 -20.41
CA TRP A 78 -4.39 19.59 -20.71
C TRP A 78 -5.85 19.13 -20.73
N THR A 79 -6.11 18.01 -21.41
CA THR A 79 -7.46 17.45 -21.53
C THR A 79 -7.97 16.98 -20.18
N ASP A 80 -7.12 16.29 -19.42
CA ASP A 80 -7.49 15.67 -18.16
C ASP A 80 -7.70 16.69 -17.05
N LEU A 81 -6.71 17.56 -16.81
CA LEU A 81 -6.78 18.62 -15.82
C LEU A 81 -7.87 19.64 -16.18
N GLY A 82 -8.02 19.98 -17.47
CA GLY A 82 -9.08 20.87 -17.94
C GLY A 82 -10.47 20.30 -17.71
N SER A 83 -10.69 19.02 -18.02
CA SER A 83 -11.98 18.35 -17.81
C SER A 83 -12.33 18.29 -16.32
N LYS A 84 -11.37 17.90 -15.47
CA LYS A 84 -11.55 17.87 -14.01
C LYS A 84 -11.87 19.24 -13.44
N ARG A 85 -11.17 20.28 -13.90
CA ARG A 85 -11.39 21.66 -13.47
C ARG A 85 -12.80 22.14 -13.82
N ASN A 86 -13.28 21.83 -15.01
CA ASN A 86 -14.63 22.18 -15.44
C ASN A 86 -15.72 21.38 -14.70
N ALA A 87 -15.43 20.12 -14.35
CA ALA A 87 -16.34 19.26 -13.60
C ALA A 87 -16.32 19.50 -12.09
N ALA A 88 -15.32 20.20 -11.56
CA ALA A 88 -15.06 20.32 -10.13
C ALA A 88 -16.24 20.88 -9.32
N ASN A 89 -17.07 21.76 -9.88
CA ASN A 89 -18.29 22.32 -9.25
C ASN A 89 -18.10 22.71 -7.75
N GLY A 90 -17.04 23.47 -7.44
CA GLY A 90 -16.70 23.88 -6.07
C GLY A 90 -15.88 22.86 -5.25
N THR A 91 -15.65 21.67 -5.78
CA THR A 91 -14.70 20.69 -5.23
C THR A 91 -13.28 21.12 -5.51
N ALA A 92 -12.41 21.08 -4.50
CA ALA A 92 -11.01 21.45 -4.67
C ALA A 92 -10.31 20.53 -5.68
N MET A 93 -9.47 21.10 -6.55
CA MET A 93 -8.73 20.38 -7.59
C MET A 93 -7.90 19.24 -7.00
N ARG A 94 -7.39 19.43 -5.79
CA ARG A 94 -6.70 18.39 -5.04
C ARG A 94 -7.49 17.09 -4.92
N LEU A 95 -8.78 17.18 -4.63
CA LEU A 95 -9.67 16.03 -4.45
C LEU A 95 -10.00 15.39 -5.79
N MET A 96 -10.18 16.20 -6.84
CA MET A 96 -10.39 15.72 -8.21
C MET A 96 -9.21 14.90 -8.73
N MET A 97 -8.01 15.12 -8.18
CA MET A 97 -6.77 14.44 -8.57
C MET A 97 -6.43 13.20 -7.73
N ARG A 98 -7.28 12.79 -6.77
CA ARG A 98 -7.04 11.62 -5.89
C ARG A 98 -6.78 10.32 -6.67
N GLY A 99 -7.22 10.21 -7.92
CA GLY A 99 -6.97 9.05 -8.79
C GLY A 99 -5.63 9.07 -9.56
N HIS A 100 -4.83 10.13 -9.46
CA HIS A 100 -3.64 10.31 -10.30
C HIS A 100 -2.32 10.04 -9.56
N PRO A 101 -1.37 9.29 -10.15
CA PRO A 101 -0.06 9.04 -9.54
C PRO A 101 0.79 10.28 -9.25
N MET A 102 0.51 11.42 -9.88
CA MET A 102 1.15 12.71 -9.53
C MET A 102 0.55 13.36 -8.27
N SER A 103 -0.56 12.84 -7.74
CA SER A 103 -1.21 13.35 -6.53
C SER A 103 -0.70 12.62 -5.29
N PRO A 104 -0.28 13.34 -4.24
CA PRO A 104 -0.06 12.74 -2.92
C PRO A 104 -1.27 11.99 -2.37
N LEU A 105 -2.52 12.44 -2.65
CA LEU A 105 -3.73 11.76 -2.18
C LEU A 105 -3.90 10.37 -2.78
N TYR A 106 -3.46 10.17 -4.03
CA TYR A 106 -3.40 8.84 -4.65
C TYR A 106 -2.52 7.89 -3.84
N TRP A 107 -1.32 8.37 -3.49
CA TRP A 107 -0.38 7.57 -2.72
C TRP A 107 -0.76 7.41 -1.25
N MET A 108 -1.46 8.37 -0.65
CA MET A 108 -2.06 8.22 0.68
C MET A 108 -3.10 7.11 0.70
N ASP A 109 -3.96 7.04 -0.32
CA ASP A 109 -4.98 5.99 -0.44
C ASP A 109 -4.35 4.59 -0.54
N ILE A 110 -3.27 4.46 -1.30
CA ILE A 110 -2.50 3.20 -1.41
C ILE A 110 -1.82 2.87 -0.07
N LYS A 111 -1.25 3.87 0.60
CA LYS A 111 -0.63 3.74 1.92
C LYS A 111 -1.63 3.25 2.97
N HIS A 112 -2.85 3.80 2.99
CA HIS A 112 -3.90 3.34 3.90
C HIS A 112 -4.25 1.86 3.65
N GLY A 113 -4.27 1.42 2.38
CA GLY A 113 -4.43 0.01 2.05
C GLY A 113 -3.26 -0.86 2.54
N LEU A 114 -2.02 -0.39 2.40
CA LEU A 114 -0.84 -1.09 2.93
C LEU A 114 -0.90 -1.22 4.46
N HIS A 115 -1.29 -0.17 5.17
CA HIS A 115 -1.44 -0.23 6.63
C HIS A 115 -2.52 -1.23 7.04
N ASP A 116 -3.64 -1.29 6.32
CA ASP A 116 -4.68 -2.28 6.57
C ASP A 116 -4.18 -3.71 6.32
N LEU A 117 -3.37 -3.92 5.28
CA LEU A 117 -2.72 -5.22 5.03
C LEU A 117 -1.76 -5.61 6.16
N VAL A 118 -0.92 -4.68 6.64
CA VAL A 118 0.00 -4.89 7.77
C VAL A 118 -0.78 -5.21 9.05
N ARG A 119 -1.94 -4.57 9.27
CA ARG A 119 -2.82 -4.91 10.41
C ARG A 119 -3.40 -6.32 10.32
N GLN A 120 -3.62 -6.84 9.11
CA GLN A 120 -4.16 -8.18 8.90
C GLN A 120 -3.09 -9.28 8.97
N LEU A 121 -1.90 -9.02 8.40
CA LEU A 121 -0.84 -10.02 8.23
C LEU A 121 0.34 -9.86 9.20
N GLY A 122 0.40 -8.76 9.95
CA GLY A 122 1.59 -8.36 10.69
C GLY A 122 2.66 -7.72 9.78
N TYR A 123 3.90 -7.72 10.25
CA TYR A 123 5.02 -7.13 9.51
C TYR A 123 5.50 -8.01 8.35
N PRO A 124 6.00 -7.39 7.27
CA PRO A 124 6.56 -8.14 6.14
C PRO A 124 7.81 -8.92 6.56
N HIS A 125 8.01 -10.07 5.93
CA HIS A 125 9.17 -10.94 6.18
C HIS A 125 10.37 -10.55 5.34
N LEU A 126 10.12 -10.08 4.11
CA LEU A 126 11.16 -9.67 3.16
C LEU A 126 10.84 -8.31 2.56
N TYR A 127 11.88 -7.51 2.36
CA TYR A 127 11.87 -6.32 1.54
C TYR A 127 12.87 -6.50 0.42
N TRP A 128 12.43 -6.26 -0.81
CA TRP A 128 13.25 -6.50 -2.00
C TRP A 128 13.11 -5.35 -2.98
N THR A 129 14.22 -4.97 -3.59
CA THR A 129 14.22 -4.02 -4.70
C THR A 129 14.86 -4.64 -5.92
N LEU A 130 14.40 -4.23 -7.10
CA LEU A 130 14.93 -4.66 -8.38
C LEU A 130 15.02 -3.46 -9.30
N ALA A 131 16.21 -3.20 -9.83
CA ALA A 131 16.44 -2.23 -10.89
C ALA A 131 17.19 -2.89 -12.05
N PRO A 132 16.83 -2.61 -13.31
CA PRO A 132 17.52 -3.21 -14.45
C PRO A 132 18.97 -2.72 -14.54
N TYR A 133 19.89 -3.59 -14.97
CA TYR A 133 21.21 -3.14 -15.43
C TYR A 133 21.16 -3.00 -16.95
N GLU A 134 21.10 -1.78 -17.44
CA GLU A 134 20.40 -1.50 -18.70
C GLU A 134 21.21 -1.88 -19.94
N ARG A 135 22.51 -2.07 -19.76
CA ARG A 135 23.39 -2.58 -20.81
C ARG A 135 23.17 -4.06 -21.10
N SER A 136 22.71 -4.84 -20.11
CA SER A 136 22.64 -6.31 -20.22
C SER A 136 21.27 -6.89 -19.87
N PHE A 137 20.30 -6.09 -19.44
CA PHE A 137 18.96 -6.57 -19.13
C PHE A 137 18.33 -7.27 -20.36
N PRO A 138 17.67 -8.43 -20.21
CA PRO A 138 17.14 -9.17 -21.35
C PRO A 138 16.00 -8.40 -22.02
N TYR A 139 16.11 -8.22 -23.34
CA TYR A 139 15.13 -7.51 -24.15
C TYR A 139 14.30 -8.49 -24.97
N HIS A 140 13.01 -8.21 -25.10
CA HIS A 140 12.14 -8.98 -25.96
C HIS A 140 12.60 -8.85 -27.42
N THR A 141 12.43 -9.91 -28.23
CA THR A 141 12.87 -9.93 -29.65
C THR A 141 12.26 -8.80 -30.48
N TYR A 142 11.00 -8.45 -30.22
CA TYR A 142 10.34 -7.29 -30.81
C TYR A 142 11.10 -5.98 -30.56
N LEU A 143 11.58 -5.77 -29.32
CA LEU A 143 12.31 -4.56 -28.96
C LEU A 143 13.65 -4.50 -29.69
N LEU A 144 14.36 -5.63 -29.77
CA LEU A 144 15.61 -5.75 -30.53
C LEU A 144 15.41 -5.50 -32.03
N ASP A 145 14.32 -6.01 -32.60
CA ASP A 145 13.94 -5.80 -34.00
C ASP A 145 13.61 -4.32 -34.29
N GLU A 146 12.85 -3.65 -33.41
CA GLU A 146 12.58 -2.22 -33.51
C GLU A 146 13.86 -1.38 -33.39
N MET A 147 14.74 -1.72 -32.46
CA MET A 147 16.06 -1.09 -32.32
C MET A 147 16.87 -1.22 -33.60
N GLN A 148 16.90 -2.41 -34.20
CA GLN A 148 17.61 -2.66 -35.44
C GLN A 148 17.04 -1.84 -36.61
N LYS A 149 15.71 -1.81 -36.77
CA LYS A 149 15.06 -1.02 -37.83
C LYS A 149 15.27 0.48 -37.67
N LEU A 150 15.31 0.98 -36.44
CA LEU A 150 15.50 2.39 -36.12
C LEU A 150 16.97 2.80 -36.00
N LEU A 151 17.91 1.85 -36.11
CA LEU A 151 19.34 2.06 -35.88
C LEU A 151 19.60 2.68 -34.50
N ARG A 152 18.87 2.22 -33.48
CA ARG A 152 18.97 2.67 -32.09
C ARG A 152 19.68 1.64 -31.24
N GLU A 153 20.46 2.12 -30.28
CA GLU A 153 21.08 1.29 -29.25
C GLU A 153 20.13 1.05 -28.08
N ARG A 154 20.52 0.16 -27.15
CA ARG A 154 19.84 0.03 -25.87
C ARG A 154 19.78 1.40 -25.21
N MET A 155 18.74 1.65 -24.42
CA MET A 155 18.51 2.91 -23.73
C MET A 155 18.01 4.05 -24.63
N ARG A 156 17.65 3.78 -25.88
CA ARG A 156 17.25 4.79 -26.88
C ARG A 156 15.87 4.55 -27.49
N LEU A 157 15.02 3.74 -26.85
CA LEU A 157 13.61 3.51 -27.20
C LEU A 157 12.72 3.72 -25.97
N PRO A 158 12.49 4.98 -25.56
CA PRO A 158 11.98 5.30 -24.23
C PRO A 158 10.64 4.66 -23.90
N ALA A 159 9.68 4.67 -24.83
CA ALA A 159 8.35 4.14 -24.53
C ALA A 159 8.33 2.60 -24.41
N LEU A 160 8.80 1.89 -25.45
CA LEU A 160 8.76 0.43 -25.50
C LEU A 160 9.73 -0.21 -24.49
N GLU A 161 10.91 0.38 -24.27
CA GLU A 161 11.83 -0.09 -23.23
C GLU A 161 11.20 0.05 -21.85
N THR A 162 10.63 1.21 -21.54
CA THR A 162 9.99 1.44 -20.23
C THR A 162 8.87 0.44 -19.96
N MET A 163 8.00 0.20 -20.95
CA MET A 163 6.92 -0.78 -20.82
C MET A 163 7.47 -2.21 -20.64
N HIS A 164 8.50 -2.59 -21.41
CA HIS A 164 9.13 -3.91 -21.32
C HIS A 164 9.80 -4.13 -19.95
N LEU A 165 10.64 -3.20 -19.51
CA LEU A 165 11.33 -3.27 -18.23
C LEU A 165 10.32 -3.38 -17.08
N THR A 166 9.32 -2.50 -17.06
CA THR A 166 8.27 -2.52 -16.03
C THR A 166 7.49 -3.83 -16.05
N HIS A 167 7.13 -4.33 -17.24
CA HIS A 167 6.43 -5.60 -17.38
C HIS A 167 7.23 -6.76 -16.79
N VAL A 168 8.49 -6.91 -17.18
CA VAL A 168 9.36 -8.00 -16.69
C VAL A 168 9.48 -7.93 -15.17
N MET A 169 9.79 -6.77 -14.61
CA MET A 169 9.95 -6.61 -13.16
C MET A 169 8.68 -6.95 -12.38
N LEU A 170 7.50 -6.49 -12.85
CA LEU A 170 6.23 -6.83 -12.21
C LEU A 170 5.90 -8.33 -12.34
N GLN A 171 6.22 -8.97 -13.47
CA GLN A 171 6.06 -10.43 -13.62
C GLN A 171 7.02 -11.23 -12.76
N VAL A 172 8.22 -10.73 -12.48
CA VAL A 172 9.16 -11.38 -11.55
C VAL A 172 8.60 -11.36 -10.14
N ALA A 173 8.14 -10.19 -9.65
CA ALA A 173 7.51 -10.09 -8.34
C ALA A 173 6.23 -10.95 -8.23
N ARG A 174 5.30 -10.79 -9.17
CA ARG A 174 4.01 -11.47 -9.16
C ARG A 174 4.12 -12.96 -9.45
N GLY A 175 4.84 -13.32 -10.51
CA GLY A 175 4.92 -14.67 -11.04
C GLY A 175 5.99 -15.50 -10.36
N LEU A 176 7.25 -15.11 -10.56
CA LEU A 176 8.40 -15.91 -10.13
C LEU A 176 8.55 -15.95 -8.60
N LEU A 177 8.39 -14.83 -7.92
CA LEU A 177 8.55 -14.78 -6.46
C LEU A 177 7.27 -15.24 -5.74
N ALA A 178 6.10 -14.70 -6.12
CA ALA A 178 4.85 -14.91 -5.37
C ALA A 178 3.89 -15.98 -5.91
N GLY A 179 4.16 -16.61 -7.07
CA GLY A 179 3.32 -17.71 -7.57
C GLY A 179 1.97 -17.30 -8.15
N ARG A 180 1.78 -16.02 -8.46
CA ARG A 180 0.52 -15.48 -8.99
C ARG A 180 0.51 -15.31 -10.50
N GLY A 181 1.54 -15.82 -11.17
CA GLY A 181 1.64 -15.84 -12.62
C GLY A 181 0.70 -16.89 -13.22
N ARG A 182 0.15 -16.58 -14.39
CA ARG A 182 -0.47 -17.59 -15.25
C ARG A 182 0.27 -17.62 -16.57
N HIS A 183 0.73 -18.80 -16.97
CA HIS A 183 1.32 -19.02 -18.28
C HIS A 183 0.34 -19.84 -19.13
N ARG A 184 -0.18 -19.24 -20.22
CA ARG A 184 -1.15 -19.87 -21.13
C ARG A 184 -2.40 -20.45 -20.43
N GLY A 185 -2.83 -19.82 -19.35
CA GLY A 185 -3.97 -20.26 -18.55
C GLY A 185 -3.65 -21.27 -17.45
N VAL A 186 -2.41 -21.78 -17.38
CA VAL A 186 -1.93 -22.67 -16.31
C VAL A 186 -1.30 -21.83 -15.21
N ALA A 187 -1.64 -22.14 -13.96
CA ALA A 187 -1.06 -21.49 -12.78
C ALA A 187 0.44 -21.82 -12.68
N TRP A 188 1.26 -20.82 -12.39
CA TRP A 188 2.69 -21.01 -12.12
C TRP A 188 2.89 -21.54 -10.70
N THR A 189 3.48 -22.73 -10.57
CA THR A 189 3.66 -23.41 -9.27
C THR A 189 5.11 -23.42 -8.77
N GLN A 190 6.08 -23.12 -9.64
CA GLN A 190 7.51 -23.11 -9.31
C GLN A 190 7.97 -21.72 -8.85
N HIS A 191 7.26 -21.13 -7.90
CA HIS A 191 7.66 -19.82 -7.36
C HIS A 191 8.62 -19.95 -6.20
N LEU A 192 9.52 -18.97 -6.07
CA LEU A 192 10.66 -19.05 -5.15
C LEU A 192 10.25 -18.92 -3.68
N LEU A 193 9.32 -18.01 -3.35
CA LEU A 193 9.06 -17.65 -1.95
C LEU A 193 7.96 -18.45 -1.26
N GLY A 194 7.33 -19.41 -1.95
CA GLY A 194 6.24 -20.18 -1.36
C GLY A 194 6.05 -21.52 -2.04
N LYS A 195 7.16 -22.14 -2.46
CA LYS A 195 7.21 -23.46 -3.07
C LYS A 195 6.26 -24.41 -2.32
N ASP A 196 5.38 -25.07 -3.06
CA ASP A 196 4.36 -26.01 -2.55
C ASP A 196 3.29 -25.44 -1.61
N GLN A 197 3.24 -24.12 -1.39
CA GLN A 197 2.22 -23.45 -0.55
C GLN A 197 1.01 -22.93 -1.36
N GLY A 198 1.02 -23.14 -2.69
CA GLY A 198 -0.04 -22.73 -3.60
C GLY A 198 -0.14 -21.20 -3.80
N PRO A 199 -1.16 -20.72 -4.53
CA PRO A 199 -1.26 -19.31 -4.96
C PRO A 199 -1.45 -18.29 -3.82
N ASN A 200 -1.76 -18.79 -2.62
CA ASN A 200 -1.95 -17.99 -1.40
C ASN A 200 -0.84 -18.19 -0.37
N GLY A 201 0.26 -18.87 -0.72
CA GLY A 201 1.42 -19.02 0.16
C GLY A 201 2.20 -17.72 0.36
N VAL A 202 2.09 -16.79 -0.59
CA VAL A 202 2.81 -15.51 -0.57
C VAL A 202 1.82 -14.37 -0.80
N HIS A 203 1.85 -13.40 0.12
CA HIS A 203 1.28 -12.08 -0.09
C HIS A 203 2.38 -11.09 -0.41
N PHE A 204 2.07 -10.10 -1.25
CA PHE A 204 3.03 -9.04 -1.53
C PHE A 204 2.36 -7.69 -1.75
N PHE A 205 3.18 -6.67 -1.58
CA PHE A 205 2.90 -5.33 -2.06
C PHE A 205 4.07 -4.86 -2.93
N THR A 206 3.80 -4.45 -4.16
CA THR A 206 4.82 -3.94 -5.07
C THR A 206 4.50 -2.50 -5.46
N ARG A 207 5.53 -1.68 -5.67
CA ARG A 207 5.44 -0.32 -6.23
C ARG A 207 6.53 -0.10 -7.28
N VAL A 208 6.19 0.65 -8.32
CA VAL A 208 7.12 1.20 -9.31
C VAL A 208 7.59 2.60 -8.88
N GLU A 209 8.88 2.82 -8.96
CA GLU A 209 9.54 4.10 -8.70
C GLU A 209 10.51 4.43 -9.83
N PHE A 210 10.88 5.71 -9.95
CA PHE A 210 11.69 6.23 -11.04
C PHE A 210 13.00 6.78 -10.46
N GLN A 211 14.13 6.44 -11.10
CA GLN A 211 15.44 6.85 -10.64
C GLN A 211 15.70 8.35 -10.90
N ASP A 212 15.85 9.15 -9.85
CA ASP A 212 16.11 10.60 -9.92
C ASP A 212 17.59 10.97 -10.15
N GLY A 213 18.51 10.02 -9.98
CA GLY A 213 19.95 10.17 -10.26
C GLY A 213 20.76 10.99 -9.27
N SER A 214 20.15 11.42 -8.17
CA SER A 214 20.72 12.47 -7.32
C SER A 214 21.90 12.02 -6.44
N LYS A 215 22.26 10.72 -6.38
CA LYS A 215 23.19 10.18 -5.35
C LYS A 215 24.11 9.02 -5.77
N LYS A 216 24.67 8.95 -6.99
CA LYS A 216 25.55 7.83 -7.39
C LYS A 216 26.77 8.24 -8.25
N PRO A 217 27.89 7.47 -8.19
CA PRO A 217 29.15 7.79 -8.88
C PRO A 217 29.03 7.75 -10.41
N GLY A 218 29.96 8.40 -11.12
CA GLY A 218 29.97 8.50 -12.58
C GLY A 218 30.06 7.17 -13.34
N THR A 219 30.45 6.07 -12.69
CA THR A 219 30.41 4.72 -13.28
C THR A 219 28.99 4.14 -13.36
N GLN A 220 28.04 4.76 -12.67
CA GLN A 220 26.60 4.45 -12.68
C GLN A 220 25.79 5.60 -13.29
N GLN A 221 26.32 6.22 -14.36
CA GLN A 221 25.76 7.34 -15.12
C GLN A 221 24.33 7.14 -15.67
N TYR A 222 23.76 5.93 -15.58
CA TYR A 222 22.37 5.66 -15.95
C TYR A 222 21.36 6.10 -14.88
N HIS A 223 21.80 6.28 -13.64
CA HIS A 223 20.99 6.84 -12.57
C HIS A 223 20.68 8.31 -12.86
N GLY A 224 19.39 8.66 -12.93
CA GLY A 224 18.90 9.98 -13.37
C GLY A 224 18.18 9.96 -14.70
N SER A 225 18.17 8.81 -15.38
CA SER A 225 17.36 8.58 -16.59
C SER A 225 15.85 8.46 -16.31
N GLY A 226 15.41 8.52 -15.05
CA GLY A 226 14.01 8.34 -14.68
C GLY A 226 13.51 6.92 -14.83
N ARG A 227 14.40 5.94 -15.00
CA ARG A 227 14.00 4.56 -15.29
C ARG A 227 13.22 3.90 -14.17
N PRO A 228 12.32 2.96 -14.53
CA PRO A 228 11.56 2.23 -13.54
C PRO A 228 12.45 1.28 -12.76
N HIS A 229 12.22 1.19 -11.47
CA HIS A 229 12.63 0.10 -10.59
C HIS A 229 11.46 -0.24 -9.68
N ILE A 230 11.51 -1.42 -9.04
CA ILE A 230 10.42 -1.85 -8.15
C ILE A 230 10.90 -2.02 -6.71
N HIS A 231 9.97 -1.74 -5.80
CA HIS A 231 10.07 -2.04 -4.37
C HIS A 231 8.97 -3.01 -3.99
N CYS A 232 9.34 -4.09 -3.31
CA CYS A 232 8.43 -5.16 -2.93
C CYS A 232 8.54 -5.47 -1.44
N LEU A 233 7.38 -5.64 -0.80
CA LEU A 233 7.25 -6.24 0.53
C LEU A 233 6.58 -7.61 0.37
N PHE A 234 7.08 -8.63 1.03
CA PHE A 234 6.53 -9.98 0.99
C PHE A 234 6.14 -10.48 2.39
N TRP A 235 4.98 -11.12 2.49
CA TRP A 235 4.55 -11.90 3.65
C TRP A 235 4.43 -13.36 3.23
N LEU A 236 5.16 -14.22 3.93
CA LEU A 236 5.17 -15.65 3.66
C LEU A 236 4.27 -16.33 4.69
N ARG A 237 3.41 -17.24 4.25
CA ARG A 237 2.53 -17.98 5.15
C ARG A 237 3.34 -18.96 6.01
N ASP A 238 4.28 -19.65 5.38
CA ASP A 238 5.26 -20.49 6.05
C ASP A 238 6.67 -20.13 5.53
N PRO A 239 7.36 -19.19 6.20
CA PRO A 239 8.72 -18.81 5.83
C PRO A 239 9.73 -19.97 5.93
N GLY A 240 9.51 -20.92 6.84
CA GLY A 240 10.39 -22.07 7.05
C GLY A 240 10.30 -23.09 5.90
N ALA A 241 9.11 -23.24 5.33
CA ALA A 241 8.90 -24.08 4.14
C ALA A 241 9.38 -23.44 2.82
N ALA A 242 9.65 -22.13 2.79
CA ALA A 242 9.98 -21.40 1.56
C ALA A 242 11.43 -21.63 1.06
N ASP A 243 12.23 -22.47 1.73
CA ASP A 243 13.62 -22.82 1.38
C ASP A 243 14.48 -21.59 1.01
N LEU A 244 14.26 -20.48 1.74
CA LEU A 244 14.80 -19.17 1.39
C LEU A 244 16.34 -19.14 1.36
N ALA A 245 16.97 -19.99 2.17
CA ALA A 245 18.42 -20.10 2.25
C ALA A 245 19.06 -20.68 0.99
N SER A 246 18.31 -21.47 0.20
CA SER A 246 18.80 -22.05 -1.06
C SER A 246 18.66 -21.10 -2.25
N VAL A 247 17.76 -20.12 -2.16
CA VAL A 247 17.42 -19.22 -3.29
C VAL A 247 17.99 -17.81 -3.13
N ALA A 248 18.54 -17.47 -1.96
CA ALA A 248 19.09 -16.14 -1.68
C ALA A 248 20.55 -16.22 -1.26
N ALA A 249 21.33 -15.21 -1.65
CA ALA A 249 22.74 -15.08 -1.32
C ALA A 249 23.08 -13.63 -0.93
N ALA A 250 24.16 -13.47 -0.18
CA ALA A 250 24.73 -12.17 0.18
C ALA A 250 26.26 -12.17 0.07
N THR A 251 26.82 -13.05 -0.76
CA THR A 251 28.26 -13.20 -0.96
C THR A 251 28.68 -12.94 -2.40
N GLU A 252 29.92 -12.53 -2.55
CA GLU A 252 30.60 -12.41 -3.84
C GLU A 252 31.32 -13.71 -4.24
N ASP A 253 31.83 -14.45 -3.25
CA ASP A 253 32.51 -15.72 -3.49
C ASP A 253 31.47 -16.79 -3.84
N LEU A 254 31.36 -17.05 -5.14
CA LEU A 254 30.51 -18.07 -5.74
C LEU A 254 31.40 -19.17 -6.32
N PRO A 255 30.90 -20.43 -6.44
CA PRO A 255 31.67 -21.51 -7.03
C PRO A 255 32.27 -21.13 -8.38
N ALA A 256 33.47 -21.63 -8.72
CA ALA A 256 34.16 -21.27 -9.96
C ALA A 256 33.34 -21.53 -11.25
N ALA A 257 32.38 -22.45 -11.21
CA ALA A 257 31.43 -22.69 -12.30
C ALA A 257 30.50 -21.49 -12.58
N GLU A 258 30.42 -20.53 -11.66
CA GLU A 258 29.57 -19.34 -11.68
C GLU A 258 30.38 -18.03 -11.79
N GLU A 259 31.59 -18.08 -12.37
CA GLU A 259 32.48 -16.91 -12.50
C GLU A 259 31.80 -15.68 -13.12
N ASN A 260 30.93 -15.91 -14.12
CA ASN A 260 30.12 -14.85 -14.74
C ASN A 260 29.18 -14.19 -13.73
N LEU A 261 28.52 -14.97 -12.87
CA LEU A 261 27.61 -14.46 -11.86
C LEU A 261 28.39 -13.64 -10.82
N ALA A 262 29.55 -14.12 -10.36
CA ALA A 262 30.41 -13.38 -9.45
C ALA A 262 30.83 -12.00 -10.02
N ALA A 263 31.09 -11.91 -11.32
CA ALA A 263 31.36 -10.63 -11.98
C ALA A 263 30.15 -9.68 -11.94
N PHE A 264 28.92 -10.21 -12.11
CA PHE A 264 27.71 -9.40 -11.92
C PHE A 264 27.51 -8.98 -10.47
N VAL A 265 27.81 -9.84 -9.49
CA VAL A 265 27.72 -9.49 -8.06
C VAL A 265 28.62 -8.29 -7.76
N ARG A 266 29.90 -8.37 -8.15
CA ARG A 266 30.86 -7.25 -8.07
C ARG A 266 30.34 -5.97 -8.69
N GLY A 267 29.80 -6.07 -9.89
CA GLY A 267 29.37 -4.92 -10.68
C GLY A 267 28.04 -4.30 -10.24
N SER A 268 27.19 -5.04 -9.53
CA SER A 268 25.79 -4.62 -9.32
C SER A 268 25.26 -4.71 -7.89
N GLN A 269 25.85 -5.52 -7.01
CA GLN A 269 25.32 -5.75 -5.65
C GLN A 269 26.11 -5.04 -4.55
N ARG A 270 27.29 -4.49 -4.85
CA ARG A 270 28.07 -3.71 -3.87
C ARG A 270 27.43 -2.35 -3.62
N ASP A 271 27.25 -2.00 -2.35
CA ASP A 271 26.78 -0.69 -1.92
C ASP A 271 27.90 0.35 -1.97
N ALA A 272 27.57 1.57 -2.40
CA ALA A 272 28.54 2.65 -2.56
C ALA A 272 29.08 3.19 -1.22
N SER A 273 28.28 3.12 -0.16
CA SER A 273 28.67 3.51 1.20
C SER A 273 29.30 2.35 1.98
N GLY A 274 29.47 1.17 1.37
CA GLY A 274 29.93 -0.04 2.06
C GLY A 274 28.87 -0.65 2.99
N GLU A 275 27.60 -0.24 2.89
CA GLU A 275 26.54 -0.78 3.73
C GLU A 275 25.88 -1.99 3.07
N SER A 276 26.30 -3.20 3.48
CA SER A 276 25.70 -4.47 2.99
C SER A 276 24.24 -4.66 3.45
N ARG A 277 23.91 -4.09 4.62
CA ARG A 277 22.64 -4.27 5.35
C ARG A 277 22.40 -5.69 5.89
N TRP A 278 23.39 -6.57 5.75
CA TRP A 278 23.40 -7.92 6.29
C TRP A 278 24.44 -8.06 7.39
N PRO A 279 24.14 -8.75 8.50
CA PRO A 279 25.14 -9.04 9.53
C PRO A 279 26.15 -10.05 9.02
N VAL A 280 27.40 -9.93 9.47
CA VAL A 280 28.46 -10.93 9.21
C VAL A 280 28.04 -12.27 9.84
N ARG A 281 28.16 -13.34 9.05
CA ARG A 281 27.93 -14.72 9.46
C ARG A 281 28.66 -15.67 8.52
N ASN A 282 29.68 -16.34 9.04
CA ASN A 282 30.50 -17.29 8.29
C ASN A 282 29.88 -18.71 8.19
N GLU A 283 28.73 -18.96 8.82
CA GLU A 283 27.98 -20.21 8.71
C GLU A 283 27.10 -20.25 7.45
N ASP A 284 26.70 -21.46 7.03
CA ASP A 284 25.80 -21.67 5.90
C ASP A 284 24.46 -20.98 6.09
N SER A 285 23.92 -20.39 5.01
CA SER A 285 22.59 -19.77 4.99
C SER A 285 21.53 -20.68 5.58
N ALA A 286 20.69 -20.15 6.46
CA ALA A 286 19.64 -20.92 7.13
C ALA A 286 18.44 -20.03 7.47
N PHE A 287 17.26 -20.63 7.55
CA PHE A 287 16.11 -20.00 8.18
C PHE A 287 16.10 -20.34 9.66
N ASP A 288 16.20 -19.32 10.52
CA ASP A 288 16.05 -19.50 11.95
C ASP A 288 14.57 -19.57 12.30
N ALA A 289 14.08 -20.75 12.68
CA ALA A 289 12.69 -20.97 13.03
C ALA A 289 12.28 -20.35 14.38
N LEU A 290 13.23 -20.11 15.29
CA LEU A 290 12.96 -19.49 16.59
C LEU A 290 12.76 -18.00 16.42
N ASP A 291 13.66 -17.36 15.68
CA ASP A 291 13.61 -15.92 15.40
C ASP A 291 12.77 -15.59 14.16
N GLY A 292 12.30 -16.60 13.43
CA GLY A 292 11.53 -16.48 12.18
C GLY A 292 12.27 -15.75 11.05
N GLN A 293 13.61 -15.71 11.09
CA GLN A 293 14.42 -14.83 10.23
C GLN A 293 15.32 -15.62 9.28
N LEU A 294 15.40 -15.15 8.03
CA LEU A 294 16.42 -15.60 7.09
C LEU A 294 17.79 -15.06 7.50
N ARG A 295 18.75 -15.96 7.70
CA ARG A 295 20.15 -15.64 7.95
C ARG A 295 20.98 -16.13 6.77
N LEU A 296 21.64 -15.20 6.08
CA LEU A 296 22.50 -15.53 4.95
C LEU A 296 23.93 -15.72 5.41
N HIS A 297 24.66 -16.61 4.73
CA HIS A 297 26.12 -16.59 4.76
C HIS A 297 26.59 -15.24 4.21
N HIS A 298 27.47 -14.56 4.96
CA HIS A 298 27.97 -13.22 4.65
C HIS A 298 29.31 -13.03 5.36
N THR A 299 30.41 -13.04 4.61
CA THR A 299 31.75 -12.98 5.20
C THR A 299 32.11 -11.56 5.65
N ASP A 300 33.20 -11.42 6.41
CA ASP A 300 33.76 -10.12 6.75
C ASP A 300 34.15 -9.31 5.50
N ASP A 301 34.63 -9.99 4.45
CA ASP A 301 35.01 -9.35 3.19
C ASP A 301 33.77 -8.86 2.41
N ASP A 302 32.70 -9.67 2.36
CA ASP A 302 31.44 -9.26 1.75
C ASP A 302 30.83 -8.04 2.45
N ALA A 303 30.91 -8.01 3.78
CA ALA A 303 30.46 -6.88 4.59
C ALA A 303 31.31 -5.63 4.33
N ALA A 304 32.64 -5.77 4.28
CA ALA A 304 33.56 -4.67 3.97
C ALA A 304 33.35 -4.10 2.56
N HIS A 305 33.00 -4.95 1.59
CA HIS A 305 32.66 -4.55 0.24
C HIS A 305 31.21 -4.09 0.06
N GLY A 306 30.40 -4.12 1.12
CA GLY A 306 29.01 -3.70 1.10
C GLY A 306 28.13 -4.57 0.20
N VAL A 307 28.41 -5.88 0.06
CA VAL A 307 27.63 -6.79 -0.79
C VAL A 307 26.22 -6.95 -0.23
N ARG A 308 25.22 -6.53 -0.99
CA ARG A 308 23.81 -6.65 -0.58
C ARG A 308 23.27 -8.05 -0.88
N GLY A 309 22.17 -8.40 -0.22
CA GLY A 309 21.46 -9.65 -0.52
C GLY A 309 20.77 -9.60 -1.90
N TYR A 310 20.73 -10.75 -2.58
CA TYR A 310 20.13 -10.90 -3.91
C TYR A 310 19.60 -12.34 -4.13
N PHE A 311 18.75 -12.52 -5.15
CA PHE A 311 18.40 -13.84 -5.67
C PHE A 311 19.34 -14.18 -6.84
N PRO A 312 20.21 -15.20 -6.74
CA PRO A 312 21.16 -15.60 -7.77
C PRO A 312 20.51 -15.85 -9.13
N ASP A 313 19.43 -16.64 -9.17
CA ASP A 313 18.73 -16.96 -10.43
C ASP A 313 18.18 -15.72 -11.14
N ILE A 314 17.69 -14.74 -10.37
CA ILE A 314 17.18 -13.49 -10.93
C ILE A 314 18.35 -12.64 -11.44
N LEU A 315 19.46 -12.58 -10.70
CA LEU A 315 20.65 -11.87 -11.12
C LEU A 315 21.24 -12.48 -12.40
N ASP A 316 21.26 -13.80 -12.49
CA ASP A 316 21.76 -14.52 -13.66
C ASP A 316 20.85 -14.32 -14.87
N ALA A 317 19.54 -14.45 -14.71
CA ALA A 317 18.60 -14.31 -15.82
C ALA A 317 18.48 -12.85 -16.30
N LEU A 318 18.42 -11.89 -15.38
CA LEU A 318 18.07 -10.51 -15.71
C LEU A 318 19.25 -9.57 -15.77
N ARG A 319 20.40 -9.92 -15.19
CA ARG A 319 21.56 -9.03 -15.05
C ARG A 319 21.11 -7.68 -14.48
N CYS A 320 20.81 -7.63 -13.18
CA CYS A 320 20.10 -6.51 -12.56
C CYS A 320 20.71 -6.12 -11.20
N HIS A 321 20.32 -4.96 -10.67
CA HIS A 321 20.59 -4.60 -9.27
C HIS A 321 19.49 -5.11 -8.37
N GLN A 322 19.87 -5.67 -7.22
CA GLN A 322 18.94 -6.13 -6.21
C GLN A 322 19.32 -5.55 -4.83
N ASP A 323 18.35 -5.55 -3.93
CA ASP A 323 18.56 -5.26 -2.50
C ASP A 323 17.52 -6.08 -1.75
N LEU A 324 17.88 -7.32 -1.40
CA LEU A 324 17.09 -8.21 -0.55
C LEU A 324 17.47 -7.96 0.90
N GLN A 325 16.48 -7.72 1.74
CA GLN A 325 16.61 -7.56 3.18
C GLN A 325 15.59 -8.44 3.90
N ALA A 326 16.03 -9.09 4.96
CA ALA A 326 15.17 -9.81 5.90
C ALA A 326 15.43 -9.30 7.32
N LYS A 327 14.40 -8.74 7.95
CA LYS A 327 14.45 -8.28 9.35
C LYS A 327 13.12 -8.57 10.01
N GLN A 328 13.16 -8.88 11.30
CA GLN A 328 11.95 -9.02 12.09
C GLN A 328 11.33 -7.67 12.45
N GLY A 329 10.02 -7.70 12.65
CA GLY A 329 9.24 -6.55 13.11
C GLY A 329 9.15 -5.41 12.09
N ARG A 330 8.99 -4.18 12.60
CA ARG A 330 8.68 -3.00 11.77
C ARG A 330 9.82 -2.48 10.90
N GLY A 331 11.03 -3.00 11.04
CA GLY A 331 12.23 -2.44 10.37
C GLY A 331 12.11 -2.39 8.85
N LEU A 332 11.56 -3.43 8.23
CA LEU A 332 11.36 -3.48 6.77
C LEU A 332 10.27 -2.52 6.29
N LEU A 333 9.18 -2.41 7.05
CA LEU A 333 8.13 -1.44 6.78
C LEU A 333 8.68 0.00 6.87
N LEU A 334 9.48 0.31 7.89
CA LEU A 334 10.12 1.62 8.04
C LEU A 334 11.09 1.91 6.90
N ALA A 335 11.93 0.94 6.51
CA ALA A 335 12.85 1.09 5.39
C ALA A 335 12.11 1.39 4.08
N TYR A 336 10.95 0.75 3.88
CA TYR A 336 10.07 1.01 2.75
C TYR A 336 9.42 2.40 2.81
N VAL A 337 8.81 2.76 3.95
CA VAL A 337 8.12 4.05 4.17
C VAL A 337 9.09 5.23 4.08
N ALA A 338 10.33 5.08 4.57
CA ALA A 338 11.36 6.12 4.51
C ALA A 338 11.75 6.48 3.07
N LYS A 339 11.86 5.48 2.17
CA LYS A 339 12.08 5.70 0.72
C LYS A 339 10.84 6.22 -0.01
N TYR A 340 9.77 6.51 0.71
CA TYR A 340 8.49 6.93 0.13
C TYR A 340 8.17 8.40 0.46
N VAL A 341 8.80 9.00 1.47
CA VAL A 341 8.42 10.31 2.04
C VAL A 341 8.28 11.43 1.00
N ALA A 342 9.12 11.47 -0.04
CA ALA A 342 9.05 12.49 -1.09
C ALA A 342 7.71 12.51 -1.87
N LYS A 343 7.02 11.37 -2.02
CA LYS A 343 5.72 11.29 -2.70
C LYS A 343 4.53 11.67 -1.79
N TRP A 344 4.79 11.96 -0.52
CA TRP A 344 3.79 12.21 0.51
C TRP A 344 3.86 13.60 1.12
N SER A 345 4.78 14.45 0.65
CA SER A 345 4.91 15.79 1.21
C SER A 345 3.70 16.64 0.81
N ASP A 346 2.88 16.99 1.80
CA ASP A 346 1.76 17.92 1.62
C ASP A 346 2.25 19.36 1.41
N SER A 347 3.52 19.66 1.72
CA SER A 347 4.14 20.98 1.49
C SER A 347 4.06 21.44 0.04
N SER A 348 4.06 20.49 -0.88
CA SER A 348 3.95 20.72 -2.32
C SER A 348 2.49 20.96 -2.75
N TYR A 349 1.49 20.54 -1.95
CA TYR A 349 0.09 20.48 -2.37
C TYR A 349 -0.58 21.86 -2.40
N ASP A 350 -0.40 22.64 -1.34
CA ASP A 350 -1.03 23.95 -1.20
C ASP A 350 -0.51 24.95 -2.26
N GLU A 351 0.72 24.76 -2.71
CA GLU A 351 1.31 25.55 -3.78
C GLU A 351 0.93 25.03 -5.17
N TRP A 352 0.95 23.72 -5.41
CA TRP A 352 0.81 23.16 -6.77
C TRP A 352 -0.62 23.08 -7.29
N MET A 353 -1.59 22.75 -6.43
CA MET A 353 -2.97 22.45 -6.83
C MET A 353 -3.98 23.48 -6.32
N SER A 354 -3.59 24.76 -6.38
CA SER A 354 -4.43 25.87 -5.99
C SER A 354 -5.69 25.96 -6.85
N ASP A 355 -6.84 26.10 -6.19
CA ASP A 355 -8.12 26.34 -6.84
C ASP A 355 -8.21 27.71 -7.52
N ALA A 356 -7.22 28.59 -7.37
CA ALA A 356 -7.14 29.86 -8.11
C ALA A 356 -6.36 29.75 -9.43
N ALA A 357 -5.64 28.65 -9.66
CA ALA A 357 -4.80 28.48 -10.84
C ALA A 357 -5.63 28.18 -12.11
N SER A 358 -5.21 28.71 -13.25
CA SER A 358 -5.73 28.30 -14.55
C SER A 358 -5.27 26.88 -14.91
N VAL A 359 -5.96 26.22 -15.83
CA VAL A 359 -5.57 24.89 -16.34
C VAL A 359 -4.15 24.92 -16.91
N THR A 360 -3.80 25.97 -17.66
CA THR A 360 -2.43 26.19 -18.17
C THR A 360 -1.41 26.25 -17.05
N SER A 361 -1.71 27.01 -15.99
CA SER A 361 -0.82 27.13 -14.84
C SER A 361 -0.65 25.78 -14.13
N LEU A 362 -1.73 25.03 -13.94
CA LEU A 362 -1.68 23.68 -13.36
C LEU A 362 -0.82 22.72 -14.21
N CYS A 363 -1.03 22.69 -15.53
CA CYS A 363 -0.23 21.87 -16.44
C CYS A 363 1.26 22.26 -16.38
N ARG A 364 1.55 23.57 -16.39
CA ARG A 364 2.91 24.09 -16.26
C ARG A 364 3.55 23.64 -14.95
N LYS A 365 2.83 23.70 -13.82
CA LYS A 365 3.38 23.23 -12.54
C LYS A 365 3.71 21.74 -12.58
N VAL A 366 2.85 20.91 -13.16
CA VAL A 366 3.17 19.48 -13.35
C VAL A 366 4.44 19.31 -14.21
N LEU A 367 4.57 20.03 -15.32
CA LEU A 367 5.71 19.85 -16.23
C LEU A 367 7.04 20.40 -15.68
N PHE A 368 7.00 21.49 -14.92
CA PHE A 368 8.21 22.21 -14.48
C PHE A 368 8.58 21.97 -13.01
N GLU A 369 7.60 21.71 -12.14
CA GLU A 369 7.83 21.51 -10.70
C GLU A 369 7.80 20.02 -10.33
N TYR A 370 6.79 19.27 -10.80
CA TYR A 370 6.79 17.79 -10.65
C TYR A 370 7.81 17.14 -11.58
N HIS A 371 7.98 17.69 -12.79
CA HIS A 371 9.01 17.31 -13.76
C HIS A 371 9.09 15.80 -14.04
N PRO A 372 8.01 15.19 -14.58
CA PRO A 372 8.02 13.77 -14.90
C PRO A 372 9.04 13.50 -16.01
N LEU A 373 9.88 12.48 -15.83
CA LEU A 373 10.83 12.06 -16.86
C LEU A 373 10.14 11.13 -17.88
N GLU A 374 10.78 10.89 -19.03
CA GLU A 374 10.20 10.12 -20.15
C GLU A 374 9.61 8.76 -19.73
N PRO A 375 10.27 7.95 -18.88
CA PRO A 375 9.70 6.67 -18.46
C PRO A 375 8.46 6.85 -17.59
N GLU A 376 8.45 7.88 -16.75
CA GLU A 376 7.29 8.22 -15.94
C GLU A 376 6.11 8.68 -16.81
N MET A 377 6.34 9.58 -17.78
CA MET A 377 5.31 9.99 -18.74
C MET A 377 4.72 8.77 -19.47
N THR A 378 5.59 7.85 -19.92
CA THR A 378 5.18 6.62 -20.59
C THR A 378 4.28 5.77 -19.70
N LEU A 379 4.68 5.53 -18.44
CA LEU A 379 3.88 4.73 -17.51
C LEU A 379 2.59 5.45 -17.10
N GLN A 380 2.59 6.78 -17.00
CA GLN A 380 1.39 7.54 -16.72
C GLN A 380 0.36 7.47 -17.87
N LEU A 381 0.83 7.53 -19.12
CA LEU A 381 0.01 7.24 -20.29
C LEU A 381 -0.43 5.77 -20.35
N SER A 382 0.28 4.88 -19.66
CA SER A 382 0.08 3.43 -19.67
C SER A 382 -0.55 2.84 -18.40
N GLN A 383 -1.16 3.66 -17.57
CA GLN A 383 -1.71 3.23 -16.26
C GLN A 383 -2.74 2.10 -16.35
N ALA A 384 -3.48 2.01 -17.45
CA ALA A 384 -4.42 0.91 -17.69
C ALA A 384 -3.72 -0.46 -17.84
N LEU A 385 -2.49 -0.48 -18.33
CA LEU A 385 -1.68 -1.69 -18.49
C LEU A 385 -0.77 -1.95 -17.28
N PHE A 386 -0.20 -0.88 -16.73
CA PHE A 386 0.73 -0.92 -15.62
C PHE A 386 0.28 0.01 -14.52
N ARG A 387 -0.36 -0.56 -13.50
CA ARG A 387 -0.52 0.17 -12.24
C ARG A 387 0.87 0.37 -11.63
N PRO A 388 1.19 1.57 -11.11
CA PRO A 388 2.48 1.82 -10.47
C PRO A 388 2.58 1.17 -9.07
N TRP A 389 1.62 0.31 -8.72
CA TRP A 389 1.58 -0.50 -7.51
C TRP A 389 0.71 -1.75 -7.72
N GLU A 390 0.86 -2.73 -6.83
CA GLU A 390 0.04 -3.93 -6.82
C GLU A 390 -0.06 -4.53 -5.40
N PHE A 391 -1.27 -4.97 -5.02
CA PHE A 391 -1.48 -5.89 -3.90
C PHE A 391 -1.66 -7.31 -4.45
N GLY A 392 -0.70 -8.18 -4.13
CA GLY A 392 -0.83 -9.62 -4.34
C GLY A 392 -1.40 -10.28 -3.09
N THR A 393 -2.72 -10.18 -2.87
CA THR A 393 -3.42 -10.83 -1.74
C THR A 393 -4.54 -11.74 -2.22
N VAL A 394 -5.12 -12.59 -1.37
CA VAL A 394 -6.01 -13.70 -1.78
C VAL A 394 -7.02 -13.34 -2.89
N ASN A 395 -7.67 -12.17 -2.83
CA ASN A 395 -8.57 -11.70 -3.89
C ASN A 395 -8.16 -10.36 -4.53
N SER A 396 -7.01 -9.79 -4.15
CA SER A 396 -6.55 -8.44 -4.57
C SER A 396 -7.58 -7.30 -4.36
N GLY A 397 -8.68 -7.56 -3.65
CA GLY A 397 -9.77 -6.61 -3.44
C GLY A 397 -9.37 -5.50 -2.48
N ARG A 398 -9.59 -4.25 -2.89
CA ARG A 398 -9.36 -3.05 -2.09
C ARG A 398 -10.61 -2.17 -2.10
N ARG A 399 -11.01 -1.66 -0.94
CA ARG A 399 -12.03 -0.62 -0.79
C ARG A 399 -11.37 0.64 -0.28
N SER A 400 -11.58 1.75 -0.96
CA SER A 400 -11.10 3.06 -0.54
C SER A 400 -12.27 3.89 -0.06
N LEU A 401 -12.18 4.42 1.17
CA LEU A 401 -13.24 5.22 1.76
C LEU A 401 -12.69 6.30 2.69
N ARG A 402 -13.47 7.36 2.87
CA ARG A 402 -13.29 8.29 3.98
C ARG A 402 -13.96 7.72 5.21
N ALA A 403 -13.28 7.75 6.35
CA ALA A 403 -13.87 7.28 7.60
C ALA A 403 -15.12 8.11 7.93
N PRO A 404 -16.29 7.46 8.14
CA PRO A 404 -17.51 8.15 8.49
C PRO A 404 -17.39 8.77 9.88
N HIS A 405 -18.16 9.84 10.14
CA HIS A 405 -18.13 10.53 11.42
C HIS A 405 -19.51 10.51 12.10
N PRO A 406 -19.59 10.26 13.42
CA PRO A 406 -20.87 10.07 14.13
C PRO A 406 -21.71 11.35 14.28
N SER A 407 -21.13 12.52 14.00
CA SER A 407 -21.88 13.79 13.96
C SER A 407 -22.85 13.91 12.78
N GLU A 408 -22.68 13.09 11.75
CA GLU A 408 -23.59 13.09 10.59
C GLU A 408 -24.86 12.31 10.93
N ARG A 409 -26.01 12.80 10.46
CA ARG A 409 -27.30 12.16 10.74
C ARG A 409 -27.33 10.78 10.10
N SER A 410 -28.05 9.83 10.71
CA SER A 410 -28.13 8.44 10.23
C SER A 410 -28.55 8.32 8.76
N GLU A 411 -29.39 9.23 8.26
CA GLU A 411 -29.87 9.26 6.88
C GLU A 411 -28.79 9.74 5.89
N ASP A 412 -27.90 10.63 6.36
CA ASP A 412 -26.80 11.22 5.59
C ASP A 412 -25.55 10.33 5.59
N GLN A 413 -25.52 9.31 6.47
CA GLN A 413 -24.41 8.37 6.55
C GLN A 413 -24.23 7.58 5.22
N PRO A 414 -22.98 7.24 4.86
CA PRO A 414 -22.70 6.45 3.67
C PRO A 414 -23.49 5.14 3.63
N LEU A 415 -23.80 4.67 2.43
CA LEU A 415 -24.60 3.45 2.22
C LEU A 415 -24.04 2.25 3.00
N PHE A 416 -22.71 2.07 3.02
CA PHE A 416 -22.07 0.97 3.74
C PHE A 416 -22.28 1.03 5.26
N VAL A 417 -22.39 2.24 5.85
CA VAL A 417 -22.70 2.42 7.28
C VAL A 417 -24.15 2.03 7.54
N ARG A 418 -25.07 2.46 6.67
CA ARG A 418 -26.50 2.12 6.77
C ARG A 418 -26.73 0.61 6.62
N GLN A 419 -26.05 -0.03 5.67
CA GLN A 419 -26.05 -1.48 5.52
C GLN A 419 -25.49 -2.19 6.77
N TYR A 420 -24.40 -1.69 7.34
CA TYR A 420 -23.87 -2.21 8.60
C TYR A 420 -24.89 -2.07 9.75
N MET A 421 -25.55 -0.93 9.92
CA MET A 421 -26.57 -0.74 10.96
C MET A 421 -27.78 -1.67 10.77
N ALA A 422 -28.25 -1.84 9.54
CA ALA A 422 -29.40 -2.68 9.20
C ALA A 422 -29.09 -4.19 9.18
N SER A 423 -27.82 -4.58 9.12
CA SER A 423 -27.40 -5.98 8.99
C SER A 423 -27.76 -6.82 10.22
N THR A 424 -28.69 -7.76 10.08
CA THR A 424 -29.04 -8.76 11.10
C THR A 424 -28.01 -9.88 11.24
N ARG A 425 -27.14 -10.05 10.24
CA ARG A 425 -26.16 -11.14 10.11
C ARG A 425 -24.78 -10.87 10.73
N ARG A 426 -24.63 -9.80 11.48
CA ARG A 426 -23.41 -9.52 12.23
C ARG A 426 -23.74 -9.61 13.69
N SER A 427 -22.81 -10.05 14.50
CA SER A 427 -22.96 -9.98 15.95
C SER A 427 -22.74 -8.56 16.46
N ASP A 428 -23.06 -8.38 17.73
CA ASP A 428 -22.79 -7.14 18.46
C ASP A 428 -21.30 -6.96 18.81
N ARG A 429 -20.42 -7.85 18.32
CA ARG A 429 -18.97 -7.78 18.50
C ARG A 429 -18.24 -7.34 17.24
N MET A 430 -18.86 -7.48 16.07
CA MET A 430 -18.24 -7.13 14.78
C MET A 430 -18.25 -5.62 14.57
N SER A 431 -17.06 -5.04 14.39
CA SER A 431 -16.89 -3.62 14.07
C SER A 431 -17.28 -3.31 12.62
N LEU A 432 -17.44 -2.03 12.29
CA LEU A 432 -17.69 -1.60 10.92
C LEU A 432 -16.51 -1.97 9.99
N LEU A 433 -15.27 -1.79 10.44
CA LEU A 433 -14.08 -2.14 9.67
C LEU A 433 -14.07 -3.64 9.34
N GLU A 434 -14.36 -4.49 10.32
CA GLU A 434 -14.42 -5.93 10.12
C GLU A 434 -15.57 -6.34 9.18
N PHE A 435 -16.75 -5.71 9.34
CA PHE A 435 -17.87 -5.91 8.44
C PHE A 435 -17.50 -5.57 6.98
N LEU A 436 -16.81 -4.46 6.76
CA LEU A 436 -16.37 -4.04 5.41
C LEU A 436 -15.39 -5.01 4.77
N ARG A 437 -14.56 -5.68 5.57
CA ARG A 437 -13.66 -6.74 5.09
C ARG A 437 -14.42 -8.03 4.71
N LYS A 438 -15.55 -8.31 5.37
CA LYS A 438 -16.30 -9.57 5.25
C LYS A 438 -17.61 -9.46 4.45
N SER A 439 -17.93 -8.28 3.90
CA SER A 439 -19.19 -7.99 3.21
C SER A 439 -19.02 -7.80 1.70
N SER A 440 -20.09 -8.02 0.92
CA SER A 440 -20.24 -7.52 -0.45
C SER A 440 -20.64 -6.04 -0.47
N ALA A 441 -20.77 -5.45 -1.67
CA ALA A 441 -21.31 -4.08 -1.84
C ALA A 441 -22.78 -3.94 -1.38
N THR A 442 -23.54 -5.05 -1.34
CA THR A 442 -24.92 -5.09 -0.83
C THR A 442 -24.99 -5.28 0.69
N GLY A 443 -23.84 -5.47 1.36
CA GLY A 443 -23.78 -5.76 2.78
C GLY A 443 -23.99 -7.24 3.15
N ASP A 444 -24.07 -8.16 2.18
CA ASP A 444 -24.15 -9.61 2.42
C ASP A 444 -22.79 -10.23 2.71
N ILE A 445 -22.74 -11.48 3.20
CA ILE A 445 -21.47 -12.22 3.39
C ILE A 445 -20.75 -12.30 2.04
N ALA A 446 -19.49 -11.88 1.98
CA ALA A 446 -18.72 -11.85 0.74
C ALA A 446 -18.64 -13.24 0.07
N GLY A 447 -18.67 -13.27 -1.26
CA GLY A 447 -18.68 -14.53 -2.03
C GLY A 447 -17.47 -15.43 -1.75
N TRP A 448 -16.29 -14.83 -1.60
CA TRP A 448 -15.06 -15.56 -1.26
C TRP A 448 -15.13 -16.26 0.10
N LEU A 449 -15.84 -15.67 1.07
CA LEU A 449 -15.97 -16.22 2.41
C LEU A 449 -16.94 -17.41 2.42
N ARG A 450 -17.99 -17.35 1.59
CA ARG A 450 -18.89 -18.50 1.34
C ARG A 450 -18.17 -19.65 0.65
N GLU A 451 -17.26 -19.36 -0.28
CA GLU A 451 -16.44 -20.38 -0.93
C GLU A 451 -15.49 -21.05 0.08
N LYS A 452 -14.78 -20.28 0.92
CA LYS A 452 -13.94 -20.84 1.99
C LYS A 452 -14.75 -21.70 2.96
N HIS A 453 -15.93 -21.24 3.37
CA HIS A 453 -16.82 -22.01 4.24
C HIS A 453 -17.22 -23.35 3.61
N ARG A 454 -17.59 -23.37 2.33
CA ARG A 454 -17.90 -24.62 1.61
C ARG A 454 -16.73 -25.59 1.58
N GLN A 455 -15.50 -25.09 1.45
CA GLN A 455 -14.29 -25.92 1.48
C GLN A 455 -14.04 -26.52 2.87
N GLU A 456 -14.24 -25.76 3.94
CA GLU A 456 -14.12 -26.27 5.32
C GLU A 456 -15.24 -27.26 5.67
N GLN A 457 -16.47 -27.04 5.18
CA GLN A 457 -17.55 -28.01 5.33
C GLN A 457 -17.22 -29.35 4.68
N GLN A 458 -16.58 -29.34 3.51
CA GLN A 458 -16.11 -30.57 2.86
C GLN A 458 -15.00 -31.28 3.65
N ARG A 459 -14.25 -30.55 4.49
CA ARG A 459 -13.23 -31.10 5.41
C ARG A 459 -13.82 -31.59 6.74
N GLY A 460 -15.13 -31.46 6.94
CA GLY A 460 -15.84 -31.94 8.13
C GLY A 460 -16.18 -30.86 9.15
N ASP A 461 -15.97 -29.57 8.86
CA ASP A 461 -16.43 -28.49 9.74
C ASP A 461 -17.96 -28.32 9.66
N SER A 462 -18.65 -28.49 10.78
CA SER A 462 -20.11 -28.31 10.89
C SER A 462 -20.52 -26.88 11.26
N THR A 463 -19.58 -25.95 11.34
CA THR A 463 -19.86 -24.56 11.73
C THR A 463 -20.82 -23.91 10.72
N SER A 464 -21.79 -23.14 11.21
CA SER A 464 -22.70 -22.39 10.34
C SER A 464 -21.95 -21.29 9.58
N LEU A 465 -22.42 -20.92 8.38
CA LEU A 465 -21.80 -19.85 7.58
C LEU A 465 -21.68 -18.53 8.37
N HIS A 466 -22.67 -18.23 9.21
CA HIS A 466 -22.68 -17.02 10.05
C HIS A 466 -21.56 -17.07 11.09
N ASN A 467 -21.46 -18.16 11.85
CA ASN A 467 -20.43 -18.31 12.88
C ASN A 467 -19.03 -18.41 12.26
N PHE A 468 -18.91 -19.05 11.10
CA PHE A 468 -17.67 -19.09 10.35
C PHE A 468 -17.24 -17.69 9.93
N ALA A 469 -18.14 -16.91 9.31
CA ALA A 469 -17.84 -15.56 8.87
C ALA A 469 -17.47 -14.63 10.04
N GLU A 470 -18.17 -14.75 11.16
CA GLU A 470 -17.89 -13.96 12.36
C GLU A 470 -16.48 -14.22 12.90
N ASN A 471 -16.09 -15.48 13.04
CA ASN A 471 -14.80 -15.85 13.64
C ASN A 471 -13.65 -15.90 12.62
N TYR A 472 -13.92 -15.66 11.34
CA TYR A 472 -12.91 -15.70 10.29
C TYR A 472 -11.85 -14.61 10.50
N ALA A 473 -10.59 -15.01 10.72
CA ALA A 473 -9.46 -14.09 10.78
C ALA A 473 -9.04 -13.69 9.35
N MET A 474 -9.05 -12.39 9.07
CA MET A 474 -8.68 -11.86 7.75
C MET A 474 -7.18 -12.06 7.48
N GLN A 475 -6.86 -12.54 6.27
CA GLN A 475 -5.51 -12.81 5.76
C GLN A 475 -5.28 -12.05 4.45
N GLY A 476 -5.75 -10.80 4.35
CA GLY A 476 -5.60 -9.97 3.16
C GLY A 476 -6.65 -10.23 2.07
N GLU A 477 -7.72 -10.99 2.32
CA GLU A 477 -8.76 -11.23 1.30
C GLU A 477 -9.43 -9.96 0.82
N GLN A 478 -9.59 -8.98 1.72
CA GLN A 478 -10.17 -7.69 1.42
C GLN A 478 -9.43 -6.63 2.23
N ILE A 479 -8.84 -5.67 1.52
CA ILE A 479 -8.16 -4.52 2.10
C ILE A 479 -9.16 -3.36 2.17
N VAL A 480 -9.17 -2.63 3.29
CA VAL A 480 -10.01 -1.44 3.49
C VAL A 480 -9.11 -0.24 3.76
N ALA A 481 -8.77 0.49 2.70
CA ALA A 481 -8.03 1.74 2.73
C ALA A 481 -8.91 2.85 3.31
N THR A 482 -8.78 3.06 4.63
CA THR A 482 -9.56 4.05 5.37
C THR A 482 -8.78 5.35 5.53
N ASP A 483 -9.35 6.44 5.03
CA ASP A 483 -8.81 7.80 5.12
C ASP A 483 -9.40 8.52 6.36
N TYR A 484 -8.57 8.68 7.38
CA TYR A 484 -8.90 9.33 8.66
C TYR A 484 -8.38 10.77 8.69
N LEU A 485 -9.02 11.61 9.51
CA LEU A 485 -8.47 12.90 9.91
C LEU A 485 -7.18 12.70 10.74
N TRP A 486 -6.40 13.75 10.89
CA TRP A 486 -5.18 13.71 11.69
C TRP A 486 -5.49 13.48 13.18
N ARG A 487 -4.63 12.73 13.88
CA ARG A 487 -4.86 12.26 15.27
C ARG A 487 -4.97 13.39 16.30
N LEU A 488 -4.41 14.58 16.03
CA LEU A 488 -4.59 15.75 16.90
C LEU A 488 -5.90 16.51 16.65
N ASN A 489 -6.67 16.12 15.63
CA ASN A 489 -8.04 16.62 15.44
C ASN A 489 -9.01 15.73 16.22
N ASP A 490 -9.77 16.31 17.15
CA ASP A 490 -10.73 15.55 17.97
C ASP A 490 -11.70 14.69 17.15
N ARG A 491 -12.10 15.15 15.95
CA ARG A 491 -12.99 14.38 15.06
C ARG A 491 -12.38 13.05 14.59
N TYR A 492 -11.06 12.89 14.64
CA TYR A 492 -10.40 11.61 14.44
C TYR A 492 -10.95 10.53 15.37
N PHE A 493 -11.15 10.84 16.65
CA PHE A 493 -11.61 9.87 17.63
C PHE A 493 -13.06 9.43 17.34
N GLY A 494 -13.90 10.31 16.82
CA GLY A 494 -15.24 9.97 16.34
C GLY A 494 -15.19 9.00 15.15
N GLN A 495 -14.31 9.26 14.17
CA GLN A 495 -14.08 8.36 13.05
C GLN A 495 -13.52 7.01 13.49
N TRP A 496 -12.55 7.01 14.41
CA TRP A 496 -11.97 5.80 14.97
C TRP A 496 -13.03 4.96 15.69
N CYS A 497 -13.89 5.60 16.49
CA CYS A 497 -14.98 4.92 17.19
C CYS A 497 -15.93 4.24 16.20
N MET A 498 -16.34 4.93 15.13
CA MET A 498 -17.20 4.31 14.11
C MET A 498 -16.54 3.15 13.40
N MET A 499 -15.25 3.22 13.11
CA MET A 499 -14.60 2.14 12.36
C MET A 499 -14.28 0.92 13.23
N ASN A 500 -13.91 1.14 14.49
CA ASN A 500 -13.32 0.09 15.34
C ASN A 500 -14.26 -0.44 16.42
N LEU A 501 -15.25 0.33 16.88
CA LEU A 501 -16.21 -0.13 17.88
C LEU A 501 -17.43 -0.78 17.21
N PRO A 502 -17.97 -1.88 17.77
CA PRO A 502 -19.26 -2.38 17.34
C PRO A 502 -20.38 -1.45 17.82
N PHE A 503 -21.37 -1.20 16.97
CA PHE A 503 -22.55 -0.38 17.30
C PHE A 503 -23.74 -0.78 16.42
N ARG A 504 -24.98 -0.50 16.86
CA ARG A 504 -26.21 -0.76 16.07
C ARG A 504 -26.86 0.49 15.52
N THR A 505 -26.76 1.60 16.24
CA THR A 505 -27.37 2.87 15.91
C THR A 505 -26.39 4.00 16.20
N MET A 506 -26.60 5.17 15.57
CA MET A 506 -25.79 6.36 15.88
C MET A 506 -25.97 6.85 17.33
N ALA A 507 -27.11 6.54 17.97
CA ALA A 507 -27.39 6.90 19.36
C ALA A 507 -26.34 6.35 20.33
N TYR A 508 -25.73 5.21 19.99
CA TYR A 508 -24.60 4.63 20.74
C TYR A 508 -23.47 5.63 21.01
N PHE A 509 -23.20 6.55 20.09
CA PHE A 509 -22.16 7.57 20.24
C PHE A 509 -22.65 8.86 20.89
N ALA A 510 -23.96 9.10 20.88
CA ALA A 510 -24.58 10.31 21.44
C ALA A 510 -24.91 10.17 22.92
N ASP A 511 -25.26 8.97 23.37
CA ASP A 511 -25.78 8.69 24.72
C ASP A 511 -24.69 8.44 25.77
N VAL A 512 -23.48 8.99 25.55
CA VAL A 512 -22.39 8.88 26.51
C VAL A 512 -22.58 9.86 27.66
N ALA A 513 -22.93 9.34 28.84
CA ALA A 513 -23.23 10.14 30.01
C ALA A 513 -22.06 11.07 30.42
N GLY A 514 -22.36 12.34 30.72
CA GLY A 514 -21.38 13.31 31.21
C GLY A 514 -20.54 13.97 30.12
N ILE A 515 -20.65 13.53 28.86
CA ILE A 515 -19.87 14.05 27.74
C ILE A 515 -20.24 15.49 27.38
N GLU A 516 -21.45 15.92 27.72
CA GLU A 516 -21.93 17.29 27.54
C GLU A 516 -21.13 18.30 28.37
N LYS A 517 -20.50 17.85 29.46
CA LYS A 517 -19.66 18.67 30.34
C LYS A 517 -18.23 18.84 29.82
N VAL A 518 -17.83 18.03 28.84
CA VAL A 518 -16.50 18.12 28.20
C VAL A 518 -16.52 19.23 27.15
N PRO A 519 -15.49 20.10 27.09
CA PRO A 519 -15.37 21.10 26.04
C PRO A 519 -15.48 20.49 24.64
N ALA A 520 -16.19 21.14 23.73
CA ALA A 520 -16.52 20.61 22.41
C ALA A 520 -15.30 20.13 21.60
N ARG A 521 -14.13 20.76 21.80
CA ARG A 521 -12.87 20.41 21.12
C ARG A 521 -12.19 19.12 21.60
N TYR A 522 -12.69 18.47 22.66
CA TYR A 522 -12.16 17.20 23.19
C TYR A 522 -13.26 16.17 23.40
N ARG A 523 -14.43 16.44 22.81
CA ARG A 523 -15.64 15.68 23.09
C ARG A 523 -15.46 14.25 22.58
N TRP A 524 -14.95 14.09 21.37
CA TRP A 524 -14.80 12.76 20.76
C TRP A 524 -13.67 11.95 21.38
N PHE A 525 -12.59 12.60 21.83
CA PHE A 525 -11.56 11.93 22.60
C PHE A 525 -12.12 11.36 23.92
N ALA A 526 -12.88 12.18 24.67
CA ALA A 526 -13.52 11.72 25.89
C ALA A 526 -14.59 10.64 25.62
N THR A 527 -15.34 10.74 24.52
CA THR A 527 -16.27 9.70 24.06
C THR A 527 -15.52 8.39 23.82
N ALA A 528 -14.39 8.43 23.12
CA ALA A 528 -13.59 7.25 22.83
C ALA A 528 -13.05 6.59 24.10
N LEU A 529 -12.59 7.38 25.09
CA LEU A 529 -12.18 6.87 26.40
C LEU A 529 -13.33 6.11 27.09
N VAL A 530 -14.48 6.75 27.29
CA VAL A 530 -15.62 6.15 28.01
C VAL A 530 -16.13 4.90 27.30
N LEU A 531 -16.29 4.96 25.97
CA LEU A 531 -16.79 3.82 25.20
C LEU A 531 -15.81 2.65 25.24
N THR A 532 -14.50 2.91 25.17
CA THR A 532 -13.50 1.84 25.24
C THR A 532 -13.37 1.25 26.64
N ASP A 533 -13.51 2.04 27.71
CA ASP A 533 -13.45 1.50 29.08
C ASP A 533 -14.60 0.51 29.38
N ASN A 534 -15.77 0.78 28.81
CA ASN A 534 -16.98 -0.01 28.97
C ASN A 534 -17.04 -1.22 28.02
N MET A 535 -16.02 -1.43 27.17
CA MET A 535 -15.96 -2.61 26.30
C MET A 535 -15.72 -3.89 27.10
N THR A 536 -16.48 -4.92 26.77
CA THR A 536 -16.31 -6.27 27.32
C THR A 536 -15.23 -7.08 26.59
N CYS A 537 -14.88 -6.69 25.36
CA CYS A 537 -13.82 -7.35 24.61
C CYS A 537 -12.43 -6.82 25.04
N ALA A 538 -11.55 -7.74 25.44
CA ALA A 538 -10.22 -7.43 25.95
C ALA A 538 -9.37 -6.49 25.07
N PRO A 539 -9.31 -6.61 23.72
CA PRO A 539 -8.41 -5.77 22.94
C PRO A 539 -8.85 -4.30 22.84
N LEU A 540 -10.12 -3.99 23.09
CA LEU A 540 -10.63 -2.61 23.05
C LEU A 540 -10.86 -2.02 24.44
N ARG A 541 -10.85 -2.85 25.50
CA ARG A 541 -11.10 -2.39 26.86
C ARG A 541 -10.00 -1.45 27.33
N GLY A 542 -10.35 -0.21 27.62
CA GLY A 542 -9.39 0.81 28.05
C GLY A 542 -8.34 1.18 26.98
N TYR A 543 -8.67 0.98 25.69
CA TYR A 543 -7.72 1.13 24.58
C TYR A 543 -6.94 2.45 24.65
N TRP A 544 -7.67 3.56 24.85
CA TRP A 544 -7.10 4.92 24.86
C TRP A 544 -6.43 5.30 26.20
N ARG A 545 -6.52 4.45 27.22
CA ARG A 545 -5.81 4.66 28.50
C ARG A 545 -4.41 4.11 28.50
N GLU A 546 -4.16 3.12 27.64
CA GLU A 546 -2.90 2.41 27.55
C GLU A 546 -2.09 2.99 26.37
N PRO A 547 -1.05 3.81 26.63
CA PRO A 547 -0.32 4.48 25.55
C PRO A 547 0.41 3.52 24.62
N SER A 548 0.72 2.30 25.08
CA SER A 548 1.32 1.28 24.22
C SER A 548 0.40 0.87 23.06
N ASN A 549 -0.93 0.96 23.20
CA ASN A 549 -1.86 0.71 22.10
C ASN A 549 -1.72 1.72 20.96
N LEU A 550 -1.61 3.00 21.31
CA LEU A 550 -1.34 4.05 20.32
C LEU A 550 0.02 3.84 19.66
N ALA A 551 1.05 3.56 20.46
CA ALA A 551 2.38 3.29 19.94
C ALA A 551 2.34 2.13 18.94
N ASN A 552 1.66 1.04 19.26
CA ASN A 552 1.48 -0.12 18.39
C ASN A 552 0.77 0.26 17.08
N ASP A 553 -0.31 1.05 17.14
CA ASP A 553 -1.02 1.56 15.96
C ASP A 553 -0.09 2.36 15.04
N MET A 554 0.69 3.28 15.62
CA MET A 554 1.64 4.10 14.86
C MET A 554 2.80 3.28 14.30
N GLN A 555 3.22 2.22 15.00
CA GLN A 555 4.21 1.27 14.49
C GLN A 555 3.68 0.50 13.28
N LEU A 556 2.41 0.07 13.29
CA LEU A 556 1.75 -0.59 12.15
C LEU A 556 1.56 0.36 10.95
N GLU A 557 1.51 1.67 11.20
CA GLU A 557 1.50 2.73 10.19
C GLU A 557 2.91 3.12 9.70
N GLY A 558 3.95 2.44 10.17
CA GLY A 558 5.34 2.73 9.80
C GLY A 558 5.81 4.11 10.24
N LYS A 559 5.32 4.63 11.38
CA LYS A 559 5.81 5.90 11.93
C LYS A 559 7.19 5.72 12.59
N PRO A 560 8.12 6.67 12.39
CA PRO A 560 9.42 6.67 13.08
C PRO A 560 9.24 6.79 14.61
N THR A 561 10.16 6.22 15.38
CA THR A 561 10.12 6.26 16.86
C THR A 561 9.99 7.67 17.41
N ALA A 562 10.75 8.65 16.87
CA ALA A 562 10.68 10.04 17.32
C ALA A 562 9.26 10.63 17.23
N VAL A 563 8.54 10.33 16.15
CA VAL A 563 7.15 10.79 15.97
C VAL A 563 6.21 10.08 16.95
N ILE A 564 6.45 8.80 17.24
CA ILE A 564 5.67 8.04 18.21
C ILE A 564 5.87 8.61 19.61
N GLU A 565 7.11 8.88 20.00
CA GLU A 565 7.44 9.46 21.30
C GLU A 565 6.83 10.86 21.44
N GLU A 566 6.91 11.71 20.41
CA GLU A 566 6.29 13.03 20.40
C GLU A 566 4.76 12.97 20.56
N ASP A 567 4.07 12.18 19.73
CA ASP A 567 2.61 12.02 19.80
C ASP A 567 2.17 11.36 21.11
N ALA A 568 2.95 10.39 21.63
CA ALA A 568 2.68 9.74 22.90
C ALA A 568 2.84 10.71 24.08
N VAL A 569 3.88 11.55 24.09
CA VAL A 569 4.09 12.59 25.12
C VAL A 569 2.96 13.62 25.08
N LEU A 570 2.53 14.04 23.88
CA LEU A 570 1.41 14.97 23.68
C LEU A 570 0.10 14.42 24.25
N LEU A 571 -0.15 13.11 24.12
CA LEU A 571 -1.36 12.46 24.64
C LEU A 571 -1.25 12.01 26.11
N GLN A 572 -0.04 11.77 26.62
CA GLN A 572 0.21 11.39 28.02
C GLN A 572 0.31 12.60 28.96
N GLY A 573 0.66 13.77 28.45
CA GLY A 573 0.67 15.02 29.21
C GLY A 573 1.95 15.27 30.05
N ASN A 574 3.10 14.69 29.68
CA ASN A 574 4.37 14.75 30.44
C ASN A 574 5.46 15.64 29.78
N GLY A 575 5.10 16.67 29.02
CA GLY A 575 6.09 17.58 28.42
C GLY A 575 6.78 18.45 29.49
N ASP A 576 8.07 18.21 29.74
CA ASP A 576 8.92 19.10 30.56
C ASP A 576 9.09 20.46 29.87
N GLU A 577 8.83 21.54 30.60
CA GLU A 577 8.94 22.94 30.12
C GLU A 577 10.39 23.42 29.87
N SER A 578 11.40 22.54 29.84
CA SER A 578 12.82 22.95 29.90
C SER A 578 13.69 22.62 28.67
N GLY A 579 13.12 22.12 27.57
CA GLY A 579 13.89 21.83 26.35
C GLY A 579 14.14 23.06 25.48
N SER A 580 15.27 23.75 25.68
CA SER A 580 15.80 24.71 24.71
C SER A 580 16.19 23.99 23.41
N GLY A 581 15.41 24.17 22.35
CA GLY A 581 15.71 23.64 21.02
C GLY A 581 15.46 24.69 19.96
N GLU A 582 16.51 25.42 19.56
CA GLU A 582 16.54 26.10 18.27
C GLU A 582 16.37 25.05 17.16
N ALA A 583 15.19 24.99 16.54
CA ALA A 583 14.98 24.28 15.29
C ALA A 583 14.03 25.08 14.38
N LEU A 584 14.63 25.63 13.33
CA LEU A 584 14.06 25.95 12.01
C LEU A 584 12.80 26.82 11.97
N ARG A 585 13.04 28.12 11.71
CA ARG A 585 12.03 29.09 11.28
C ARG A 585 11.33 28.62 10.00
N GLY A 586 10.07 28.21 10.15
CA GLY A 586 9.01 28.24 9.17
C GLY A 586 7.71 28.24 9.97
N GLU A 587 6.90 29.30 9.85
CA GLU A 587 5.74 29.57 10.70
C GLU A 587 4.79 28.35 10.81
N SER A 588 4.76 27.69 11.98
CA SER A 588 3.79 26.64 12.31
C SER A 588 3.61 26.50 13.83
N PHE A 589 2.41 26.84 14.29
CA PHE A 589 1.72 26.46 15.53
C PHE A 589 2.58 25.97 16.72
N ALA A 590 3.04 26.91 17.54
CA ALA A 590 3.45 26.62 18.91
C ALA A 590 2.23 26.18 19.74
N PHE A 591 2.22 24.90 20.14
CA PHE A 591 1.20 24.26 20.95
C PHE A 591 1.27 24.80 22.39
N GLU A 592 0.31 25.62 22.83
CA GLU A 592 0.32 26.22 24.18
C GLU A 592 0.09 25.15 25.27
N GLY A 593 0.97 25.07 26.29
CA GLY A 593 0.91 24.14 27.43
C GLY A 593 -0.41 24.11 28.24
N LYS A 594 -1.32 25.04 27.99
CA LYS A 594 -2.70 25.03 28.54
C LYS A 594 -3.55 23.86 28.01
N GLN A 595 -3.24 23.32 26.84
CA GLN A 595 -3.96 22.18 26.27
C GLN A 595 -3.58 20.85 26.96
N LEU A 596 -2.30 20.65 27.33
CA LEU A 596 -1.83 19.51 28.14
C LEU A 596 -2.49 19.46 29.52
N LEU A 597 -2.55 20.60 30.22
CA LEU A 597 -3.21 20.72 31.52
C LEU A 597 -4.70 20.37 31.45
N LEU A 598 -5.38 20.79 30.38
CA LEU A 598 -6.79 20.47 30.17
C LEU A 598 -7.00 18.99 29.80
N PHE A 599 -6.04 18.38 29.10
CA PHE A 599 -6.04 16.94 28.81
C PHE A 599 -5.94 16.12 30.11
N ASN A 600 -5.02 16.49 31.00
CA ASN A 600 -4.87 15.88 32.32
C ASN A 600 -6.10 16.13 33.22
N LEU A 601 -6.68 17.34 33.15
CA LEU A 601 -7.90 17.69 33.87
C LEU A 601 -9.12 16.90 33.37
N ILE A 602 -9.23 16.68 32.06
CA ILE A 602 -10.27 15.83 31.46
C ILE A 602 -10.05 14.38 31.89
N ARG A 603 -8.82 13.86 31.80
CA ARG A 603 -8.49 12.50 32.23
C ARG A 603 -8.85 12.25 33.70
N ALA A 604 -8.51 13.21 34.57
CA ALA A 604 -8.85 13.18 35.99
C ALA A 604 -10.37 13.27 36.22
N ARG A 605 -11.05 14.22 35.57
CA ARG A 605 -12.51 14.39 35.72
C ARG A 605 -13.31 13.21 35.18
N THR A 606 -12.88 12.61 34.06
CA THR A 606 -13.50 11.41 33.51
C THR A 606 -13.28 10.23 34.45
N ALA A 607 -12.08 10.05 35.03
CA ALA A 607 -11.84 9.02 36.03
C ALA A 607 -12.76 9.19 37.26
N THR A 608 -12.87 10.39 37.81
CA THR A 608 -13.77 10.68 38.94
C THR A 608 -15.24 10.48 38.58
N SER A 609 -15.66 10.86 37.37
CA SER A 609 -17.03 10.64 36.89
C SER A 609 -17.36 9.16 36.73
N MET A 610 -16.39 8.35 36.30
CA MET A 610 -16.57 6.90 36.16
C MET A 610 -16.59 6.19 37.51
N GLU A 611 -15.77 6.60 38.48
CA GLU A 611 -15.83 6.09 39.85
C GLU A 611 -17.19 6.38 40.49
N ALA A 612 -17.72 7.60 40.29
CA ALA A 612 -19.06 7.96 40.75
C ALA A 612 -20.16 7.14 40.07
N GLN A 613 -19.99 6.82 38.78
CA GLN A 613 -20.94 5.97 38.05
C GLN A 613 -20.93 4.53 38.59
N ASN A 614 -19.75 3.92 38.76
CA ASN A 614 -19.62 2.57 39.32
C ASN A 614 -20.24 2.48 40.73
N ALA A 615 -19.99 3.48 41.58
CA ALA A 615 -20.59 3.54 42.92
C ALA A 615 -22.13 3.64 42.88
N THR A 616 -22.68 4.33 41.87
CA THR A 616 -24.13 4.44 41.69
C THR A 616 -24.73 3.13 41.19
N GLU A 617 -24.05 2.44 40.27
CA GLU A 617 -24.45 1.13 39.76
C GLU A 617 -24.39 0.06 40.86
N ASP A 618 -23.36 0.07 41.71
CA ASP A 618 -23.24 -0.85 42.86
C ASP A 618 -24.40 -0.69 43.85
N VAL A 619 -24.79 0.55 44.17
CA VAL A 619 -25.94 0.84 45.04
C VAL A 619 -27.25 0.36 44.41
N GLN A 620 -27.42 0.54 43.09
CA GLN A 620 -28.61 0.05 42.38
C GLN A 620 -28.66 -1.49 42.35
N ILE A 621 -27.51 -2.15 42.22
CA ILE A 621 -27.39 -3.61 42.28
C ILE A 621 -27.72 -4.13 43.68
N GLU A 622 -27.24 -3.47 44.75
CA GLU A 622 -27.60 -3.84 46.13
C GLU A 622 -29.09 -3.65 46.41
N GLN A 623 -29.68 -2.55 45.96
CA GLN A 623 -31.12 -2.31 46.12
C GLN A 623 -31.96 -3.34 45.33
N ALA A 624 -31.51 -3.72 44.14
CA ALA A 624 -32.16 -4.77 43.36
C ALA A 624 -32.04 -6.14 44.04
N ARG A 625 -30.88 -6.47 44.64
CA ARG A 625 -30.70 -7.70 45.44
C ARG A 625 -31.58 -7.71 46.69
N ALA A 626 -31.68 -6.60 47.41
CA ALA A 626 -32.52 -6.50 48.59
C ALA A 626 -34.02 -6.70 48.27
N ARG A 627 -34.48 -6.21 47.10
CA ARG A 627 -35.85 -6.43 46.62
C ARG A 627 -36.13 -7.86 46.13
N LEU A 628 -35.09 -8.63 45.80
CA LEU A 628 -35.22 -10.03 45.41
C LEU A 628 -35.15 -10.99 46.61
N GLN A 629 -34.70 -10.51 47.77
CA GLN A 629 -34.55 -11.29 49.00
C GLN A 629 -35.63 -11.03 50.06
N GLY A 630 -36.42 -9.97 49.91
CA GLY A 630 -37.63 -9.71 50.69
C GLY A 630 -38.88 -9.95 49.86
#